data_AF-A0A256Y0M8-F1
#
_entry.id   AF-A0A256Y0M8-F1
#
_cell.length_a   1.000
_cell.length_b   1.000
_cell.length_c   1.000
_cell.angle_alpha   90.00
_cell.angle_beta   90.00
_cell.angle_gamma   90.00
#
_symmetry.space_group_name_H-M   'P 1'
#
loop_
_entity.id
_entity.type
_entity.pdbx_description
1 polymer ?
#
loop_
_entity_poly.entity_id
_entity_poly.type
_entity_poly.pdbx_seq_one_letter_code
_entity_poly.pdbx_strand_id
1 'polypeptide(L)'
;KKCNTGEILKKTNSGWECADDEKKGGDIPLIYGSEWIPAKITDGLGKQDRKTKPTVFNMDGKWYLITQKAGFEWDDETSQWHTNNDIIKGIASVGKAPTVFNMDGEWYLITGRLASCDYGFLGYKWNSTKLKWDTDDSIVNGLTGSCAQGNNYYITIFEINKDWYAIRGDWNRNSLIGYKWSGSKWIKNHDMDKGLNDGIGDYCSPMAFNMNNELYLIVGNEAGEFHGYKWSGSKWIRSTNIVAGLEDFILRGLLDAWVESRWNCEEEKVDVEKIDVHITPNVFNMNGNLYLISGDAKGMFYGYIYNVIEEE
;
A
#
# COMPACT_ATOMS: atom_id res chain seq x y z
N LYS A 1 25.61 3.63 -26.67
CA LYS A 1 26.79 2.77 -26.54
C LYS A 1 26.34 1.41 -26.04
N LYS A 2 26.89 0.30 -26.55
CA LYS A 2 26.72 -1.02 -25.92
C LYS A 2 27.99 -1.28 -25.11
N CYS A 3 27.84 -1.61 -23.84
CA CYS A 3 28.96 -2.03 -23.00
C CYS A 3 29.25 -3.52 -23.20
N ASN A 4 30.46 -3.94 -22.85
CA ASN A 4 30.82 -5.35 -22.89
C ASN A 4 30.14 -6.11 -21.75
N THR A 5 30.11 -7.44 -21.87
CA THR A 5 29.57 -8.31 -20.81
C THR A 5 30.35 -8.12 -19.51
N GLY A 6 29.68 -7.65 -18.45
CA GLY A 6 30.31 -7.37 -17.14
C GLY A 6 30.53 -5.88 -16.84
N GLU A 7 30.25 -5.00 -17.80
CA GLU A 7 30.28 -3.55 -17.60
C GLU A 7 28.86 -2.97 -17.45
N ILE A 8 28.71 -1.94 -16.63
CA ILE A 8 27.47 -1.15 -16.53
C ILE A 8 27.63 0.22 -17.20
N LEU A 9 26.57 0.68 -17.86
CA LEU A 9 26.55 2.00 -18.50
C LEU A 9 26.25 3.07 -17.44
N LYS A 10 27.22 3.93 -17.12
CA LYS A 10 27.11 5.03 -16.15
C LYS A 10 27.09 6.38 -16.89
N LYS A 11 26.23 7.32 -16.47
CA LYS A 11 26.24 8.71 -16.96
C LYS A 11 27.18 9.52 -16.08
N THR A 12 28.11 10.21 -16.71
CA THR A 12 29.06 11.14 -16.12
C THR A 12 28.76 12.55 -16.64
N ASN A 13 29.40 13.56 -16.07
CA ASN A 13 29.31 14.94 -16.56
C ASN A 13 29.86 15.09 -18.00
N SER A 14 30.62 14.10 -18.50
CA SER A 14 31.17 14.04 -19.86
C SER A 14 30.37 13.16 -20.82
N GLY A 15 29.27 12.55 -20.38
CA GLY A 15 28.40 11.70 -21.19
C GLY A 15 28.30 10.27 -20.67
N TRP A 16 28.10 9.31 -21.57
CA TRP A 16 27.87 7.92 -21.20
C TRP A 16 29.14 7.07 -21.32
N GLU A 17 29.49 6.36 -20.26
CA GLU A 17 30.72 5.59 -20.13
C GLU A 17 30.40 4.19 -19.57
N CYS A 18 31.15 3.17 -20.01
CA CYS A 18 31.03 1.81 -19.48
C CYS A 18 32.04 1.65 -18.33
N ALA A 19 31.61 1.08 -17.20
CA ALA A 19 32.45 0.89 -16.02
C ALA A 19 32.43 -0.59 -15.57
N ASP A 20 33.60 -1.11 -15.21
CA ASP A 20 33.78 -2.48 -14.70
C ASP A 20 33.16 -2.66 -13.31
N ASP A 21 32.42 -3.75 -13.12
CA ASP A 21 31.71 -4.12 -11.88
C ASP A 21 32.66 -4.70 -10.80
N GLU A 22 33.79 -4.04 -10.55
CA GLU A 22 34.78 -4.48 -9.56
C GLU A 22 34.88 -3.51 -8.37
N LYS A 23 33.90 -3.58 -7.46
CA LYS A 23 34.13 -3.47 -6.00
C LYS A 23 32.87 -3.75 -5.17
N LYS A 24 32.99 -4.76 -4.30
CA LYS A 24 32.13 -5.02 -3.14
C LYS A 24 31.98 -3.74 -2.31
N GLY A 25 30.75 -3.23 -2.22
CA GLY A 25 30.41 -1.92 -1.65
C GLY A 25 29.76 -0.95 -2.66
N GLY A 26 29.45 -1.45 -3.85
CA GLY A 26 29.12 -0.69 -5.06
C GLY A 26 27.85 0.15 -5.03
N ASP A 27 27.99 1.35 -5.57
CA ASP A 27 26.91 2.20 -6.08
C ASP A 27 25.97 1.38 -6.94
N ILE A 28 24.70 1.37 -6.56
CA ILE A 28 23.58 0.78 -7.29
C ILE A 28 23.61 1.34 -8.72
N PRO A 29 23.50 0.49 -9.78
CA PRO A 29 23.45 0.97 -11.15
C PRO A 29 22.42 2.09 -11.28
N LEU A 30 22.80 3.19 -11.93
CA LEU A 30 21.88 4.28 -12.27
C LEU A 30 20.83 3.70 -13.21
N ILE A 31 19.66 3.36 -12.66
CA ILE A 31 18.51 2.95 -13.43
C ILE A 31 17.90 4.22 -14.01
N TYR A 32 17.70 4.24 -15.33
CA TYR A 32 17.09 5.38 -16.03
C TYR A 32 15.60 5.12 -16.14
N GLY A 33 14.83 5.75 -15.25
CA GLY A 33 13.38 5.71 -15.24
C GLY A 33 12.84 6.08 -13.86
N SER A 34 11.61 6.58 -13.81
CA SER A 34 10.91 6.76 -12.53
C SER A 34 10.39 5.41 -12.04
N GLU A 35 10.99 4.87 -11.00
CA GLU A 35 10.68 3.55 -10.47
C GLU A 35 10.76 3.50 -8.94
N TRP A 36 10.20 2.43 -8.38
CA TRP A 36 10.32 2.10 -6.96
C TRP A 36 11.60 1.31 -6.70
N ILE A 37 12.46 1.82 -5.81
CA ILE A 37 13.67 1.12 -5.36
C ILE A 37 13.52 0.69 -3.90
N PRO A 38 14.07 -0.47 -3.48
CA PRO A 38 14.02 -0.91 -2.09
C PRO A 38 14.59 0.14 -1.13
N ALA A 39 13.88 0.38 -0.04
CA ALA A 39 14.24 1.34 0.99
C ALA A 39 14.12 0.74 2.40
N LYS A 40 14.92 1.22 3.34
CA LYS A 40 14.89 0.83 4.76
C LYS A 40 13.75 1.49 5.55
N ILE A 41 12.70 1.93 4.87
CA ILE A 41 11.54 2.60 5.50
C ILE A 41 10.71 1.66 6.39
N THR A 42 11.05 0.37 6.45
CA THR A 42 10.40 -0.64 7.30
C THR A 42 11.21 -1.01 8.54
N ASP A 43 12.38 -0.40 8.74
CA ASP A 43 13.22 -0.67 9.92
C ASP A 43 12.44 -0.35 11.21
N GLY A 44 12.54 -1.24 12.20
CA GLY A 44 11.82 -1.14 13.48
C GLY A 44 10.42 -1.77 13.50
N LEU A 45 9.80 -2.06 12.35
CA LEU A 45 8.48 -2.70 12.31
C LEU A 45 8.50 -4.17 12.75
N GLY A 46 9.63 -4.86 12.57
CA GLY A 46 9.76 -6.28 12.84
C GLY A 46 8.79 -7.14 12.03
N LYS A 47 8.69 -8.43 12.39
CA LYS A 47 7.66 -9.33 11.83
C LYS A 47 6.36 -9.13 12.61
N GLN A 48 5.27 -8.96 11.86
CA GLN A 48 3.93 -8.88 12.42
C GLN A 48 3.15 -10.17 12.15
N ASP A 49 1.88 -10.17 12.57
CA ASP A 49 0.98 -11.29 12.32
C ASP A 49 0.57 -11.43 10.85
N ARG A 50 0.03 -12.60 10.51
CA ARG A 50 -0.41 -12.90 9.16
C ARG A 50 -1.39 -11.83 8.63
N LYS A 51 -1.18 -11.39 7.39
CA LYS A 51 -2.02 -10.43 6.66
C LYS A 51 -2.02 -9.02 7.30
N THR A 52 -0.87 -8.55 7.76
CA THR A 52 -0.74 -7.15 8.17
C THR A 52 -0.89 -6.22 6.99
N LYS A 53 -1.70 -5.19 7.20
CA LYS A 53 -2.00 -4.16 6.22
C LYS A 53 -1.68 -2.83 6.87
N PRO A 54 -0.56 -2.21 6.52
CA PRO A 54 -0.15 -0.96 7.13
C PRO A 54 -0.99 0.18 6.57
N THR A 55 -1.31 1.15 7.41
CA THR A 55 -1.67 2.50 6.97
C THR A 55 -0.71 3.48 7.61
N VAL A 56 -0.01 4.24 6.79
CA VAL A 56 0.88 5.31 7.22
C VAL A 56 0.16 6.64 7.05
N PHE A 57 0.28 7.52 8.04
CA PHE A 57 -0.32 8.85 8.00
C PHE A 57 0.49 9.82 8.84
N ASN A 58 0.45 11.10 8.47
CA ASN A 58 1.04 12.18 9.24
C ASN A 58 -0.06 12.90 10.03
N MET A 59 -0.02 12.80 11.36
CA MET A 59 -0.96 13.48 12.25
C MET A 59 -0.17 14.51 13.07
N ASP A 60 -0.52 15.79 12.91
CA ASP A 60 0.08 16.92 13.62
C ASP A 60 1.62 16.98 13.51
N GLY A 61 2.15 16.69 12.31
CA GLY A 61 3.59 16.72 12.02
C GLY A 61 4.33 15.44 12.38
N LYS A 62 3.68 14.46 13.00
CA LYS A 62 4.27 13.17 13.36
C LYS A 62 3.77 12.05 12.45
N TRP A 63 4.66 11.13 12.11
CA TRP A 63 4.34 9.97 11.30
C TRP A 63 3.93 8.78 12.17
N TYR A 64 2.78 8.21 11.83
CA TYR A 64 2.23 7.04 12.48
C TYR A 64 1.99 5.93 11.46
N LEU A 65 2.11 4.69 11.91
CA LEU A 65 1.71 3.51 11.15
C LEU A 65 0.77 2.68 12.02
N ILE A 66 -0.40 2.32 11.49
CA ILE A 66 -1.32 1.39 12.13
C ILE A 66 -1.37 0.10 11.32
N THR A 67 -1.30 -1.03 12.02
CA THR A 67 -1.55 -2.37 11.48
C THR A 67 -2.79 -2.96 12.15
N GLN A 68 -3.12 -4.21 11.83
CA GLN A 68 -4.22 -4.94 12.49
C GLN A 68 -4.03 -5.14 14.01
N LYS A 69 -2.81 -5.01 14.55
CA LYS A 69 -2.54 -5.36 15.96
C LYS A 69 -1.74 -4.33 16.72
N ALA A 70 -0.92 -3.56 16.03
CA ALA A 70 0.00 -2.62 16.65
C ALA A 70 -0.07 -1.26 15.97
N GLY A 71 0.19 -0.23 16.77
CA GLY A 71 0.52 1.10 16.31
C GLY A 71 2.02 1.35 16.40
N PHE A 72 2.51 2.23 15.55
CA PHE A 72 3.90 2.65 15.49
C PHE A 72 3.98 4.16 15.29
N GLU A 73 5.06 4.75 15.79
CA GLU A 73 5.46 6.14 15.56
C GLU A 73 6.86 6.13 14.92
N TRP A 74 7.07 6.97 13.92
CA TRP A 74 8.38 7.14 13.30
C TRP A 74 9.24 8.05 14.16
N ASP A 75 10.49 7.66 14.37
CA ASP A 75 11.51 8.48 15.03
C ASP A 75 12.49 9.01 13.99
N ASP A 76 12.47 10.33 13.80
CA ASP A 76 13.33 11.03 12.85
C ASP A 76 14.82 10.95 13.24
N GLU A 77 15.16 10.83 14.53
CA GLU A 77 16.56 10.76 14.98
C GLU A 77 17.19 9.43 14.62
N THR A 78 16.44 8.34 14.75
CA THR A 78 16.92 6.98 14.45
C THR A 78 16.56 6.50 13.05
N SER A 79 15.66 7.21 12.35
CA SER A 79 15.07 6.78 11.08
C SER A 79 14.46 5.38 11.16
N GLN A 80 13.69 5.13 12.22
CA GLN A 80 13.06 3.83 12.49
C GLN A 80 11.65 3.98 13.07
N TRP A 81 10.83 2.95 12.87
CA TRP A 81 9.53 2.83 13.54
C TRP A 81 9.69 2.27 14.95
N HIS A 82 9.06 2.91 15.93
CA HIS A 82 8.94 2.40 17.29
C HIS A 82 7.50 2.03 17.60
N THR A 83 7.31 0.97 18.39
CA THR A 83 5.96 0.58 18.82
C THR A 83 5.35 1.71 19.64
N ASN A 84 4.19 2.19 19.21
CA ASN A 84 3.37 3.14 19.93
C ASN A 84 1.91 2.69 19.88
N ASN A 85 1.46 1.96 20.90
CA ASN A 85 0.09 1.45 20.94
C ASN A 85 -0.94 2.48 21.42
N ASP A 86 -0.53 3.67 21.84
CA ASP A 86 -1.47 4.74 22.19
C ASP A 86 -2.24 5.23 20.96
N ILE A 87 -1.61 5.20 19.77
CA ILE A 87 -2.27 5.62 18.52
C ILE A 87 -3.43 4.69 18.11
N ILE A 88 -3.51 3.47 18.65
CA ILE A 88 -4.62 2.53 18.39
C ILE A 88 -5.61 2.44 19.56
N LYS A 89 -5.46 3.30 20.59
CA LYS A 89 -6.35 3.33 21.74
C LYS A 89 -7.78 3.62 21.32
N GLY A 90 -8.74 2.87 21.87
CA GLY A 90 -10.17 3.01 21.57
C GLY A 90 -10.65 2.19 20.37
N ILE A 91 -9.74 1.57 19.61
CA ILE A 91 -10.10 0.63 18.55
C ILE A 91 -10.30 -0.75 19.19
N ALA A 92 -11.56 -1.18 19.37
CA ALA A 92 -11.89 -2.45 20.04
C ALA A 92 -11.29 -3.69 19.34
N SER A 93 -11.18 -3.63 18.01
CA SER A 93 -10.43 -4.56 17.18
C SER A 93 -10.02 -3.76 15.96
N VAL A 94 -8.72 -3.56 15.74
CA VAL A 94 -8.27 -3.03 14.46
C VAL A 94 -8.63 -4.12 13.46
N GLY A 95 -9.65 -3.87 12.67
CA GLY A 95 -10.12 -4.81 11.68
C GLY A 95 -9.07 -5.02 10.59
N LYS A 96 -9.49 -5.52 9.44
CA LYS A 96 -8.58 -5.63 8.29
C LYS A 96 -8.44 -4.30 7.59
N ALA A 97 -7.25 -4.02 7.06
CA ALA A 97 -6.99 -2.90 6.18
C ALA A 97 -7.46 -1.55 6.78
N PRO A 98 -6.84 -1.10 7.89
CA PRO A 98 -7.12 0.23 8.39
C PRO A 98 -6.80 1.27 7.30
N THR A 99 -7.64 2.30 7.21
CA THR A 99 -7.44 3.45 6.32
C THR A 99 -7.68 4.70 7.16
N VAL A 100 -6.62 5.46 7.40
CA VAL A 100 -6.68 6.72 8.15
C VAL A 100 -6.67 7.88 7.16
N PHE A 101 -7.54 8.86 7.36
CA PHE A 101 -7.64 10.05 6.52
C PHE A 101 -8.11 11.26 7.33
N ASN A 102 -7.71 12.46 6.89
CA ASN A 102 -8.18 13.72 7.47
C ASN A 102 -9.27 14.30 6.55
N MET A 103 -10.51 14.32 7.01
CA MET A 103 -11.65 14.88 6.30
C MET A 103 -12.08 16.18 6.98
N ASP A 104 -11.97 17.29 6.26
CA ASP A 104 -12.37 18.63 6.73
C ASP A 104 -11.71 19.06 8.05
N GLY A 105 -10.46 18.67 8.27
CA GLY A 105 -9.69 18.97 9.47
C GLY A 105 -9.87 17.96 10.61
N GLU A 106 -10.72 16.95 10.44
CA GLU A 106 -10.96 15.91 11.44
C GLU A 106 -10.38 14.57 10.98
N TRP A 107 -9.81 13.80 11.92
CA TRP A 107 -9.22 12.51 11.64
C TRP A 107 -10.21 11.37 11.78
N TYR A 108 -10.30 10.54 10.74
CA TYR A 108 -11.14 9.37 10.67
C TYR A 108 -10.32 8.12 10.38
N LEU A 109 -10.83 6.99 10.85
CA LEU A 109 -10.30 5.67 10.56
C LEU A 109 -11.46 4.78 10.11
N ILE A 110 -11.27 4.11 8.97
CA ILE A 110 -12.15 3.04 8.49
C ILE A 110 -11.38 1.73 8.50
N THR A 111 -12.01 0.64 8.92
CA THR A 111 -11.42 -0.70 8.85
C THR A 111 -12.47 -1.75 8.50
N GLY A 112 -12.09 -2.80 7.79
CA GLY A 112 -12.96 -3.92 7.46
C GLY A 112 -13.24 -4.83 8.65
N ARG A 113 -14.49 -5.26 8.85
CA ARG A 113 -14.87 -6.15 9.96
C ARG A 113 -14.33 -7.58 9.78
N LEU A 114 -13.97 -8.25 10.88
CA LEU A 114 -13.36 -9.59 10.88
C LEU A 114 -14.34 -10.77 10.89
N ALA A 115 -15.62 -10.57 11.23
CA ALA A 115 -16.57 -11.64 11.50
C ALA A 115 -17.37 -12.09 10.26
N SER A 116 -17.64 -13.40 10.17
CA SER A 116 -18.18 -14.14 9.01
C SER A 116 -19.67 -13.91 8.69
N CYS A 117 -20.30 -12.88 9.24
CA CYS A 117 -21.72 -12.60 8.99
C CYS A 117 -22.10 -11.13 9.22
N ASP A 118 -21.38 -10.43 10.09
CA ASP A 118 -21.50 -8.98 10.27
C ASP A 118 -20.56 -8.24 9.29
N TYR A 119 -20.79 -8.40 8.00
CA TYR A 119 -19.92 -7.82 6.97
C TYR A 119 -20.06 -6.30 6.88
N GLY A 120 -18.94 -5.62 6.67
CA GLY A 120 -18.93 -4.18 6.45
C GLY A 120 -17.66 -3.53 6.97
N PHE A 121 -17.79 -2.24 7.25
CA PHE A 121 -16.72 -1.41 7.79
C PHE A 121 -17.06 -0.98 9.21
N LEU A 122 -16.03 -0.78 10.02
CA LEU A 122 -16.09 -0.09 11.29
C LEU A 122 -15.52 1.31 11.08
N GLY A 123 -16.25 2.31 11.55
CA GLY A 123 -15.86 3.71 11.49
C GLY A 123 -15.43 4.23 12.85
N TYR A 124 -14.41 5.09 12.86
CA TYR A 124 -13.91 5.75 14.04
C TYR A 124 -13.56 7.20 13.74
N LYS A 125 -13.69 8.05 14.75
CA LYS A 125 -13.26 9.44 14.75
C LYS A 125 -12.25 9.67 15.87
N TRP A 126 -11.16 10.36 15.57
CA TRP A 126 -10.13 10.68 16.57
C TRP A 126 -10.64 11.72 17.55
N ASN A 127 -10.56 11.42 18.85
CA ASN A 127 -10.88 12.35 19.92
C ASN A 127 -9.59 13.00 20.44
N SER A 128 -9.28 14.20 19.95
CA SER A 128 -8.06 14.95 20.32
C SER A 128 -7.97 15.30 21.81
N THR A 129 -9.10 15.36 22.53
CA THR A 129 -9.11 15.62 23.98
C THR A 129 -8.77 14.37 24.79
N LYS A 130 -9.23 13.20 24.34
CA LYS A 130 -9.01 11.92 25.05
C LYS A 130 -7.82 11.12 24.50
N LEU A 131 -7.23 11.57 23.40
CA LEU A 131 -6.14 10.92 22.66
C LEU A 131 -6.47 9.45 22.37
N LYS A 132 -7.63 9.21 21.75
CA LYS A 132 -8.11 7.89 21.36
C LYS A 132 -9.13 7.97 20.22
N TRP A 133 -9.34 6.86 19.54
CA TRP A 133 -10.44 6.67 18.59
C TRP A 133 -11.75 6.42 19.34
N ASP A 134 -12.79 7.20 19.04
CA ASP A 134 -14.17 6.92 19.45
C ASP A 134 -14.92 6.31 18.24
N THR A 135 -15.80 5.33 18.47
CA THR A 135 -16.62 4.73 17.40
C THR A 135 -17.49 5.79 16.74
N ASP A 136 -17.51 5.80 15.42
CA ASP A 136 -18.32 6.69 14.61
C ASP A 136 -18.87 5.91 13.40
N ASP A 137 -20.04 5.30 13.56
CA ASP A 137 -20.65 4.53 12.47
C ASP A 137 -21.12 5.43 11.30
N SER A 138 -21.20 6.75 11.51
CA SER A 138 -21.66 7.66 10.47
C SER A 138 -20.68 7.73 9.28
N ILE A 139 -19.37 7.61 9.54
CA ILE A 139 -18.34 7.69 8.49
C ILE A 139 -18.34 6.47 7.55
N VAL A 140 -19.00 5.36 7.94
CA VAL A 140 -19.13 4.16 7.11
C VAL A 140 -20.52 3.99 6.50
N ASN A 141 -21.46 4.91 6.77
CA ASN A 141 -22.81 4.86 6.22
C ASN A 141 -22.78 4.80 4.69
N GLY A 142 -23.50 3.85 4.11
CA GLY A 142 -23.58 3.66 2.65
C GLY A 142 -22.46 2.82 2.03
N LEU A 143 -21.41 2.48 2.79
CA LEU A 143 -20.44 1.47 2.36
C LEU A 143 -21.03 0.08 2.53
N THR A 144 -21.67 -0.44 1.48
CA THR A 144 -22.36 -1.74 1.53
C THR A 144 -21.41 -2.90 1.27
N GLY A 145 -21.05 -3.70 2.28
CA GLY A 145 -20.41 -5.02 2.08
C GLY A 145 -21.37 -6.06 1.52
N SER A 146 -20.89 -7.02 0.72
CA SER A 146 -21.70 -8.18 0.31
C SER A 146 -21.52 -9.30 1.34
N CYS A 147 -22.60 -9.71 2.00
CA CYS A 147 -22.53 -10.74 3.04
C CYS A 147 -22.18 -12.14 2.52
N ALA A 148 -22.22 -12.35 1.21
CA ALA A 148 -22.14 -13.68 0.65
C ALA A 148 -20.70 -14.21 0.49
N GLN A 149 -19.66 -13.38 0.55
CA GLN A 149 -18.40 -13.73 -0.13
C GLN A 149 -17.07 -13.33 0.54
N GLY A 150 -17.03 -13.05 1.85
CA GLY A 150 -15.78 -13.12 2.62
C GLY A 150 -15.25 -11.82 3.22
N ASN A 151 -14.22 -11.99 4.06
CA ASN A 151 -13.83 -11.05 5.12
C ASN A 151 -12.73 -10.05 4.72
N ASN A 152 -12.59 -9.66 3.45
CA ASN A 152 -11.46 -8.82 2.99
C ASN A 152 -11.95 -7.58 2.25
N TYR A 153 -12.39 -6.56 3.01
CA TYR A 153 -12.70 -5.26 2.44
C TYR A 153 -11.47 -4.36 2.54
N TYR A 154 -10.93 -3.99 1.38
CA TYR A 154 -9.91 -2.97 1.24
C TYR A 154 -10.57 -1.71 0.75
N ILE A 155 -10.20 -0.56 1.30
CA ILE A 155 -10.72 0.72 0.86
C ILE A 155 -9.59 1.74 0.82
N THR A 156 -9.64 2.64 -0.14
CA THR A 156 -8.84 3.86 -0.14
C THR A 156 -9.78 5.05 -0.21
N ILE A 157 -9.47 6.09 0.54
CA ILE A 157 -10.23 7.33 0.62
C ILE A 157 -9.33 8.44 0.08
N PHE A 158 -9.88 9.29 -0.79
CA PHE A 158 -9.14 10.38 -1.42
C PHE A 158 -10.06 11.54 -1.78
N GLU A 159 -9.46 12.70 -2.04
CA GLU A 159 -10.15 13.94 -2.38
C GLU A 159 -9.90 14.32 -3.84
N ILE A 160 -10.94 14.72 -4.57
CA ILE A 160 -10.84 15.37 -5.88
C ILE A 160 -11.67 16.65 -5.82
N ASN A 161 -11.04 17.81 -6.04
CA ASN A 161 -11.72 19.10 -6.10
C ASN A 161 -12.62 19.38 -4.88
N LYS A 162 -12.17 19.11 -3.64
CA LYS A 162 -12.94 19.26 -2.39
C LYS A 162 -14.11 18.30 -2.20
N ASP A 163 -14.27 17.34 -3.10
CA ASP A 163 -15.20 16.23 -2.92
C ASP A 163 -14.44 14.98 -2.46
N TRP A 164 -15.04 14.23 -1.54
CA TRP A 164 -14.48 12.99 -1.01
C TRP A 164 -14.99 11.77 -1.78
N TYR A 165 -14.06 10.88 -2.12
CA TYR A 165 -14.31 9.66 -2.87
C TYR A 165 -13.68 8.46 -2.16
N ALA A 166 -14.21 7.29 -2.48
CA ALA A 166 -13.64 6.03 -2.02
C ALA A 166 -13.61 5.01 -3.16
N ILE A 167 -12.57 4.18 -3.17
CA ILE A 167 -12.53 2.98 -4.00
C ILE A 167 -12.36 1.79 -3.08
N ARG A 168 -13.28 0.83 -3.21
CA ARG A 168 -13.24 -0.42 -2.46
C ARG A 168 -12.83 -1.57 -3.37
N GLY A 169 -11.91 -2.41 -2.90
CA GLY A 169 -11.68 -3.73 -3.48
C GLY A 169 -12.72 -4.75 -3.04
N ASP A 170 -13.29 -5.48 -3.99
CA ASP A 170 -14.12 -6.66 -3.72
C ASP A 170 -13.28 -7.94 -3.70
N TRP A 171 -13.80 -8.95 -3.02
CA TRP A 171 -13.13 -10.25 -2.87
C TRP A 171 -13.12 -11.01 -4.18
N ASN A 172 -14.30 -11.25 -4.76
CA ASN A 172 -14.47 -12.06 -5.97
C ASN A 172 -14.96 -11.12 -7.08
N ARG A 173 -14.38 -11.24 -8.28
CA ARG A 173 -14.84 -10.64 -9.58
C ARG A 173 -13.97 -9.53 -10.14
N ASN A 174 -12.70 -9.39 -9.71
CA ASN A 174 -11.82 -8.34 -10.24
C ASN A 174 -12.46 -6.93 -10.17
N SER A 175 -13.34 -6.69 -9.19
CA SER A 175 -14.18 -5.49 -9.18
C SER A 175 -13.72 -4.52 -8.12
N LEU A 176 -13.33 -3.33 -8.57
CA LEU A 176 -13.24 -2.14 -7.75
C LEU A 176 -14.59 -1.42 -7.79
N ILE A 177 -15.07 -0.95 -6.63
CA ILE A 177 -16.34 -0.23 -6.55
C ILE A 177 -16.08 1.19 -6.07
N GLY A 178 -16.53 2.15 -6.87
CA GLY A 178 -16.41 3.57 -6.61
C GLY A 178 -17.54 4.13 -5.73
N TYR A 179 -17.21 5.08 -4.85
CA TYR A 179 -18.16 5.82 -4.03
C TYR A 179 -17.83 7.32 -4.01
N LYS A 180 -18.84 8.15 -3.79
CA LYS A 180 -18.74 9.58 -3.48
C LYS A 180 -19.41 9.86 -2.15
N TRP A 181 -18.78 10.66 -1.29
CA TRP A 181 -19.38 11.14 -0.06
C TRP A 181 -20.43 12.22 -0.36
N SER A 182 -21.61 12.11 0.25
CA SER A 182 -22.72 13.05 0.08
C SER A 182 -22.81 14.11 1.19
N GLY A 183 -21.89 14.09 2.16
CA GLY A 183 -21.98 14.85 3.40
C GLY A 183 -22.53 14.05 4.58
N SER A 184 -23.25 12.96 4.33
CA SER A 184 -23.81 12.10 5.41
C SER A 184 -23.68 10.60 5.18
N LYS A 185 -23.35 10.18 3.95
CA LYS A 185 -23.16 8.77 3.56
C LYS A 185 -22.37 8.67 2.25
N TRP A 186 -21.75 7.53 2.04
CA TRP A 186 -21.17 7.11 0.78
C TRP A 186 -22.26 6.65 -0.19
N ILE A 187 -22.22 7.17 -1.41
CA ILE A 187 -23.13 6.80 -2.50
C ILE A 187 -22.29 6.18 -3.61
N LYS A 188 -22.70 5.02 -4.13
CA LYS A 188 -22.01 4.39 -5.26
C LYS A 188 -21.87 5.39 -6.42
N ASN A 189 -20.67 5.46 -6.98
CA ASN A 189 -20.34 6.36 -8.07
C ASN A 189 -19.52 5.60 -9.12
N HIS A 190 -20.15 5.33 -10.26
CA HIS A 190 -19.55 4.58 -11.37
C HIS A 190 -18.46 5.33 -12.12
N ASP A 191 -18.33 6.65 -11.95
CA ASP A 191 -17.20 7.37 -12.54
C ASP A 191 -15.89 6.96 -11.85
N MET A 192 -15.96 6.60 -10.55
CA MET A 192 -14.79 6.24 -9.76
C MET A 192 -14.29 4.81 -9.98
N ASP A 193 -15.10 3.92 -10.58
CA ASP A 193 -14.67 2.57 -10.98
C ASP A 193 -14.50 2.42 -12.51
N LYS A 194 -14.74 3.49 -13.27
CA LYS A 194 -14.54 3.49 -14.72
C LYS A 194 -13.06 3.32 -15.08
N GLY A 195 -12.77 2.28 -15.85
CA GLY A 195 -11.41 1.95 -16.30
C GLY A 195 -10.64 1.01 -15.37
N LEU A 196 -11.29 0.49 -14.31
CA LEU A 196 -10.68 -0.40 -13.32
C LEU A 196 -11.08 -1.88 -13.49
N ASN A 197 -11.87 -2.23 -14.50
CA ASN A 197 -12.49 -3.57 -14.61
C ASN A 197 -11.62 -4.62 -15.33
N ASP A 198 -10.40 -4.27 -15.74
CA ASP A 198 -9.61 -5.10 -16.63
C ASP A 198 -8.56 -5.91 -15.85
N GLY A 199 -8.92 -7.14 -15.46
CA GLY A 199 -7.97 -8.20 -15.16
C GLY A 199 -7.06 -7.99 -13.95
N ILE A 200 -7.52 -7.26 -12.92
CA ILE A 200 -6.71 -7.02 -11.70
C ILE A 200 -6.51 -8.29 -10.87
N GLY A 201 -7.42 -9.26 -10.92
CA GLY A 201 -7.39 -10.43 -10.04
C GLY A 201 -8.24 -10.24 -8.77
N ASP A 202 -8.30 -11.28 -7.95
CA ASP A 202 -9.08 -11.29 -6.71
C ASP A 202 -8.33 -10.57 -5.57
N TYR A 203 -9.08 -10.19 -4.52
CA TYR A 203 -8.58 -9.50 -3.32
C TYR A 203 -7.83 -8.19 -3.59
N CYS A 204 -8.38 -7.37 -4.48
CA CYS A 204 -7.82 -6.07 -4.82
C CYS A 204 -7.63 -5.18 -3.57
N SER A 205 -6.43 -4.64 -3.37
CA SER A 205 -6.10 -3.67 -2.34
C SER A 205 -5.75 -2.32 -2.99
N PRO A 206 -6.74 -1.44 -3.22
CA PRO A 206 -6.51 -0.15 -3.84
C PRO A 206 -5.81 0.82 -2.87
N MET A 207 -4.90 1.64 -3.39
CA MET A 207 -4.26 2.75 -2.70
C MET A 207 -4.16 3.95 -3.64
N ALA A 208 -4.97 4.96 -3.39
CA ALA A 208 -4.95 6.22 -4.12
C ALA A 208 -3.95 7.20 -3.48
N PHE A 209 -3.23 7.97 -4.29
CA PHE A 209 -2.27 8.96 -3.81
C PHE A 209 -2.04 10.06 -4.86
N ASN A 210 -1.63 11.23 -4.40
CA ASN A 210 -1.24 12.33 -5.27
C ASN A 210 0.28 12.33 -5.48
N MET A 211 0.71 12.51 -6.72
CA MET A 211 2.10 12.71 -7.10
C MET A 211 2.14 13.78 -8.19
N ASN A 212 2.96 14.83 -8.01
CA ASN A 212 3.10 15.92 -8.98
C ASN A 212 1.76 16.58 -9.39
N ASN A 213 0.86 16.79 -8.42
CA ASN A 213 -0.50 17.30 -8.63
C ASN A 213 -1.41 16.42 -9.52
N GLU A 214 -1.02 15.17 -9.74
CA GLU A 214 -1.84 14.17 -10.44
C GLU A 214 -2.25 13.06 -9.49
N LEU A 215 -3.47 12.55 -9.68
CA LEU A 215 -4.02 11.47 -8.86
C LEU A 215 -3.70 10.12 -9.51
N TYR A 216 -3.09 9.24 -8.73
CA TYR A 216 -2.74 7.88 -9.10
C TYR A 216 -3.43 6.87 -8.20
N LEU A 217 -3.49 5.63 -8.68
CA LEU A 217 -3.99 4.48 -7.94
C LEU A 217 -3.05 3.30 -8.20
N ILE A 218 -2.57 2.68 -7.14
CA ILE A 218 -1.91 1.36 -7.20
C ILE A 218 -2.85 0.34 -6.57
N VAL A 219 -3.01 -0.81 -7.20
CA VAL A 219 -3.86 -1.90 -6.71
C VAL A 219 -3.00 -3.16 -6.60
N GLY A 220 -2.83 -3.68 -5.38
CA GLY A 220 -2.27 -5.02 -5.17
C GLY A 220 -3.36 -6.09 -5.28
N ASN A 221 -3.01 -7.32 -5.65
CA ASN A 221 -3.94 -8.47 -5.64
C ASN A 221 -3.39 -9.65 -4.80
N GLU A 222 -4.14 -10.76 -4.71
CA GLU A 222 -3.69 -11.96 -3.98
C GLU A 222 -2.48 -12.68 -4.61
N ALA A 223 -2.28 -12.52 -5.92
CA ALA A 223 -1.15 -13.10 -6.65
C ALA A 223 0.15 -12.31 -6.43
N GLY A 224 0.09 -11.22 -5.67
CA GLY A 224 1.21 -10.34 -5.43
C GLY A 224 1.53 -9.41 -6.60
N GLU A 225 0.60 -9.21 -7.54
CA GLU A 225 0.78 -8.32 -8.66
C GLU A 225 0.36 -6.89 -8.29
N PHE A 226 1.06 -5.91 -8.87
CA PHE A 226 0.72 -4.50 -8.76
C PHE A 226 0.16 -3.97 -10.07
N HIS A 227 -0.92 -3.19 -9.93
CA HIS A 227 -1.68 -2.65 -11.04
C HIS A 227 -1.78 -1.13 -10.89
N GLY A 228 -1.15 -0.39 -11.80
CA GLY A 228 -1.04 1.07 -11.73
C GLY A 228 -2.02 1.80 -12.64
N TYR A 229 -2.60 2.90 -12.15
CA TYR A 229 -3.53 3.75 -12.87
C TYR A 229 -3.29 5.24 -12.59
N LYS A 230 -3.63 6.08 -13.57
CA LYS A 230 -3.67 7.53 -13.47
C LYS A 230 -5.10 8.02 -13.72
N TRP A 231 -5.58 8.94 -12.89
CA TRP A 231 -6.87 9.57 -13.08
C TRP A 231 -6.82 10.60 -14.21
N SER A 232 -7.71 10.49 -15.18
CA SER A 232 -7.78 11.42 -16.34
C SER A 232 -8.71 12.61 -16.14
N GLY A 233 -9.36 12.72 -14.99
CA GLY A 233 -10.47 13.65 -14.75
C GLY A 233 -11.86 13.03 -14.96
N SER A 234 -11.96 11.90 -15.69
CA SER A 234 -13.26 11.23 -15.96
C SER A 234 -13.24 9.70 -15.89
N LYS A 235 -12.06 9.10 -15.83
CA LYS A 235 -11.83 7.65 -15.70
C LYS A 235 -10.38 7.38 -15.29
N TRP A 236 -10.13 6.19 -14.75
CA TRP A 236 -8.80 5.65 -14.57
C TRP A 236 -8.22 5.15 -15.90
N ILE A 237 -6.95 5.45 -16.15
CA ILE A 237 -6.18 4.99 -17.31
C ILE A 237 -5.01 4.18 -16.79
N ARG A 238 -4.80 2.97 -17.34
CA ARG A 238 -3.66 2.12 -16.98
C ARG A 238 -2.35 2.89 -17.16
N SER A 239 -1.50 2.84 -16.15
CA SER A 239 -0.18 3.45 -16.13
C SER A 239 0.80 2.44 -15.55
N THR A 240 1.56 1.75 -16.40
CA THR A 240 2.53 0.74 -15.95
C THR A 240 3.74 1.36 -15.27
N ASN A 241 4.11 2.58 -15.65
CA ASN A 241 5.28 3.26 -15.10
C ASN A 241 5.18 3.54 -13.59
N ILE A 242 3.96 3.67 -13.04
CA ILE A 242 3.78 3.96 -11.61
C ILE A 242 4.02 2.72 -10.72
N VAL A 243 4.08 1.53 -11.32
CA VAL A 243 4.38 0.27 -10.62
C VAL A 243 5.73 -0.32 -11.05
N ALA A 244 6.48 0.38 -11.90
CA ALA A 244 7.83 -0.02 -12.29
C ALA A 244 8.72 -0.17 -11.04
N GLY A 245 9.47 -1.26 -10.96
CA GLY A 245 10.31 -1.61 -9.80
C GLY A 245 9.59 -2.39 -8.70
N LEU A 246 8.25 -2.43 -8.68
CA LEU A 246 7.49 -3.24 -7.71
C LEU A 246 7.37 -4.73 -8.11
N GLU A 247 7.70 -5.07 -9.36
CA GLU A 247 7.61 -6.43 -9.92
C GLU A 247 8.53 -7.44 -9.20
N ASP A 248 9.65 -6.97 -8.64
CA ASP A 248 10.61 -7.80 -7.88
C ASP A 248 10.00 -8.38 -6.58
N PHE A 249 8.88 -7.83 -6.12
CA PHE A 249 8.18 -8.29 -4.92
C PHE A 249 7.79 -9.78 -5.03
N ILE A 250 7.23 -10.19 -6.18
CA ILE A 250 6.77 -11.56 -6.40
C ILE A 250 7.95 -12.53 -6.33
N LEU A 251 9.08 -12.18 -6.96
CA LEU A 251 10.26 -13.05 -7.00
C LEU A 251 10.87 -13.27 -5.62
N ARG A 252 10.90 -12.24 -4.76
CA ARG A 252 11.41 -12.37 -3.39
C ARG A 252 10.52 -13.24 -2.51
N GLY A 253 9.21 -13.04 -2.58
CA GLY A 253 8.25 -13.88 -1.84
C GLY A 253 8.33 -15.36 -2.25
N LEU A 254 8.47 -15.62 -3.56
CA LEU A 254 8.67 -16.97 -4.10
C LEU A 254 10.03 -17.56 -3.68
N LEU A 255 11.10 -16.77 -3.72
CA LEU A 255 12.45 -17.21 -3.34
C LEU A 255 12.52 -17.57 -1.85
N ASP A 256 11.96 -16.73 -0.97
CA ASP A 256 11.94 -16.99 0.47
C ASP A 256 11.14 -18.25 0.81
N ALA A 257 9.99 -18.45 0.16
CA ALA A 257 9.21 -19.67 0.30
C ALA A 257 9.96 -20.91 -0.24
N TRP A 258 10.71 -20.76 -1.33
CA TRP A 258 11.51 -21.84 -1.90
C TRP A 258 12.73 -22.20 -1.03
N VAL A 259 13.42 -21.22 -0.45
CA VAL A 259 14.56 -21.45 0.45
C VAL A 259 14.11 -22.17 1.72
N GLU A 260 13.00 -21.77 2.34
CA GLU A 260 12.45 -22.44 3.53
C GLU A 260 12.13 -23.93 3.28
N SER A 261 11.70 -24.28 2.06
CA SER A 261 11.36 -25.67 1.68
C SER A 261 12.55 -26.63 1.65
N ARG A 262 13.77 -26.16 1.34
CA ARG A 262 14.96 -27.02 1.19
C ARG A 262 15.59 -27.45 2.51
N TRP A 263 15.29 -26.78 3.61
CA TRP A 263 15.90 -27.07 4.91
C TRP A 263 15.14 -28.12 5.73
N ASN A 264 13.92 -28.46 5.31
CA ASN A 264 13.20 -29.61 5.83
C ASN A 264 13.50 -30.81 4.93
N CYS A 265 14.44 -31.67 5.33
CA CYS A 265 14.90 -32.85 4.58
C CYS A 265 13.87 -33.99 4.48
N GLU A 266 12.58 -33.72 4.65
CA GLU A 266 11.50 -34.64 4.30
C GLU A 266 10.87 -34.12 2.99
N GLU A 267 10.69 -35.00 2.00
CA GLU A 267 10.14 -34.69 0.66
C GLU A 267 8.66 -34.26 0.70
N GLU A 268 8.28 -33.32 1.56
CA GLU A 268 7.00 -32.63 1.46
C GLU A 268 7.10 -31.66 0.27
N LYS A 269 6.37 -32.00 -0.80
CA LYS A 269 6.10 -31.07 -1.90
C LYS A 269 5.52 -29.79 -1.31
N VAL A 270 6.29 -28.71 -1.31
CA VAL A 270 5.75 -27.39 -1.02
C VAL A 270 4.79 -27.05 -2.15
N ASP A 271 3.50 -27.00 -1.81
CA ASP A 271 2.45 -26.50 -2.68
C ASP A 271 2.72 -25.02 -2.97
N VAL A 272 3.46 -24.76 -4.05
CA VAL A 272 3.73 -23.40 -4.55
C VAL A 272 2.42 -22.68 -4.89
N GLU A 273 1.33 -23.42 -5.10
CA GLU A 273 -0.03 -22.92 -5.32
C GLU A 273 -0.67 -22.21 -4.10
N LYS A 274 -0.01 -22.16 -2.94
CA LYS A 274 -0.56 -21.54 -1.71
C LYS A 274 0.31 -20.45 -1.10
N ILE A 275 1.16 -19.80 -1.90
CA ILE A 275 1.81 -18.58 -1.43
C ILE A 275 0.77 -17.47 -1.50
N ASP A 276 0.10 -17.26 -0.38
CA ASP A 276 -0.92 -16.24 -0.20
C ASP A 276 -0.25 -14.84 -0.19
N VAL A 277 0.12 -14.28 -1.35
CA VAL A 277 0.88 -13.02 -1.42
C VAL A 277 -0.10 -11.84 -1.39
N HIS A 278 -0.85 -11.70 -0.30
CA HIS A 278 -1.72 -10.53 -0.13
C HIS A 278 -0.88 -9.27 0.03
N ILE A 279 -0.78 -8.48 -1.04
CA ILE A 279 -0.07 -7.21 -1.03
C ILE A 279 -1.02 -6.08 -0.70
N THR A 280 -0.60 -5.21 0.20
CA THR A 280 -1.38 -4.04 0.63
C THR A 280 -0.52 -2.78 0.58
N PRO A 281 -0.45 -2.13 -0.59
CA PRO A 281 0.35 -0.93 -0.72
C PRO A 281 -0.21 0.18 0.16
N ASN A 282 0.67 0.90 0.83
CA ASN A 282 0.40 2.18 1.42
C ASN A 282 1.47 3.16 0.94
N VAL A 283 1.04 4.16 0.17
CA VAL A 283 1.89 5.18 -0.43
C VAL A 283 1.77 6.49 0.35
N PHE A 284 2.88 7.10 0.73
CA PHE A 284 2.90 8.34 1.51
C PHE A 284 4.09 9.22 1.13
N ASN A 285 3.94 10.54 1.27
CA ASN A 285 5.04 11.48 1.05
C ASN A 285 5.66 11.86 2.39
N MET A 286 6.92 11.49 2.61
CA MET A 286 7.68 11.85 3.81
C MET A 286 8.90 12.67 3.39
N ASN A 287 9.03 13.87 3.95
CA ASN A 287 10.15 14.77 3.69
C ASN A 287 10.38 15.06 2.19
N GLY A 288 9.30 15.18 1.41
CA GLY A 288 9.35 15.45 -0.03
C GLY A 288 9.52 14.20 -0.91
N ASN A 289 9.86 13.05 -0.33
CA ASN A 289 10.02 11.80 -1.06
C ASN A 289 8.76 10.94 -0.97
N LEU A 290 8.43 10.23 -2.04
CA LEU A 290 7.32 9.29 -2.07
C LEU A 290 7.80 7.90 -1.65
N TYR A 291 7.20 7.35 -0.60
CA TYR A 291 7.48 6.01 -0.09
C TYR A 291 6.29 5.08 -0.29
N LEU A 292 6.57 3.78 -0.37
CA LEU A 292 5.57 2.72 -0.36
C LEU A 292 5.99 1.69 0.68
N ILE A 293 5.07 1.35 1.59
CA ILE A 293 5.19 0.17 2.45
C ILE A 293 4.11 -0.81 2.03
N SER A 294 4.46 -2.09 1.88
CA SER A 294 3.49 -3.17 1.73
C SER A 294 3.76 -4.28 2.73
N GLY A 295 2.69 -4.80 3.33
CA GLY A 295 2.72 -6.06 4.08
C GLY A 295 2.44 -7.27 3.16
N ASP A 296 2.90 -8.46 3.56
CA ASP A 296 2.50 -9.74 2.97
C ASP A 296 1.58 -10.56 3.91
N ALA A 297 1.14 -11.75 3.47
CA ALA A 297 0.34 -12.60 4.36
C ALA A 297 1.14 -13.31 5.47
N LYS A 298 2.48 -13.30 5.44
CA LYS A 298 3.33 -13.81 6.51
C LYS A 298 3.59 -12.76 7.60
N GLY A 299 3.16 -11.52 7.38
CA GLY A 299 3.35 -10.39 8.27
C GLY A 299 4.69 -9.66 8.11
N MET A 300 5.39 -9.91 7.00
CA MET A 300 6.61 -9.19 6.63
C MET A 300 6.25 -7.87 5.96
N PHE A 301 7.10 -6.85 6.15
CA PHE A 301 6.98 -5.58 5.45
C PHE A 301 8.10 -5.38 4.44
N TYR A 302 7.74 -4.73 3.35
CA TYR A 302 8.65 -4.33 2.28
C TYR A 302 8.49 -2.83 2.07
N GLY A 303 9.63 -2.15 2.03
CA GLY A 303 9.70 -0.70 1.90
C GLY A 303 10.34 -0.31 0.57
N TYR A 304 9.79 0.72 -0.05
CA TYR A 304 10.29 1.30 -1.30
C TYR A 304 10.28 2.82 -1.21
N ILE A 305 11.18 3.45 -1.96
CA ILE A 305 11.18 4.87 -2.25
C ILE A 305 11.05 5.05 -3.76
N TYR A 306 10.23 6.01 -4.19
CA TYR A 306 10.07 6.33 -5.60
C TYR A 306 11.18 7.28 -6.04
N ASN A 307 12.02 6.83 -6.97
CA ASN A 307 13.09 7.64 -7.51
C ASN A 307 12.55 8.50 -8.66
N VAL A 308 12.45 9.81 -8.47
CA VAL A 308 12.12 10.75 -9.55
C VAL A 308 13.42 11.23 -10.16
N ILE A 309 13.74 10.75 -11.37
CA ILE A 309 14.81 11.33 -12.17
C ILE A 309 14.23 12.56 -12.85
N GLU A 310 14.61 13.74 -12.36
CA GLU A 310 14.36 14.98 -13.09
C GLU A 310 15.25 14.96 -14.34
N GLU A 311 14.64 14.97 -15.53
CA GLU A 311 15.38 15.25 -16.76
C GLU A 311 15.74 16.74 -16.75
N GLU A 312 17.00 17.05 -16.40
CA GLU A 312 17.61 18.37 -16.61
C GLU A 312 17.69 18.76 -18.09
#